data_AF-A0A924KX57-F1
#
_entry.id   AF-A0A924KX57-F1
#
_cell.length_a   1.000
_cell.length_b   1.000
_cell.length_c   1.000
_cell.angle_alpha   90.00
_cell.angle_beta   90.00
_cell.angle_gamma   90.00
#
_symmetry.space_group_name_H-M   'P 1'
#
loop_
_entity.id
_entity.type
_entity.pdbx_description
1 polymer ?
#
loop_
_entity_poly.entity_id
_entity_poly.type
_entity_poly.pdbx_seq_one_letter_code
_entity_poly.pdbx_strand_id
1 'polypeptide(L)'
;MKQTTPAQKGLLTGALMIAASLFSLYVLKNPVESYFQYIIYSIFCFGIVFSMVVYYRTATDKKSFANFFSIGFKTFVVVSLLMAAFAFVYFSFNTEFRDKQIAENSRLLILQGNHLPKEIKDQEALQKKVFLTMMISISIFRYLILGALITVIAAGFLSKKNSGDG
;
A
#
# COMPACT_ATOMS: atom_id res chain seq x y z
N MET A 1 -11.81 17.80 23.07
CA MET A 1 -11.07 16.62 22.56
C MET A 1 -10.05 17.09 21.54
N LYS A 2 -8.75 16.79 21.67
CA LYS A 2 -7.71 17.23 20.71
C LYS A 2 -8.03 16.66 19.32
N GLN A 3 -8.17 17.53 18.31
CA GLN A 3 -8.40 17.08 16.94
C GLN A 3 -7.15 16.34 16.44
N THR A 4 -7.29 15.05 16.14
CA THR A 4 -6.20 14.23 15.59
C THR A 4 -5.87 14.68 14.17
N THR A 5 -4.60 14.93 13.87
CA THR A 5 -4.16 15.39 12.55
C THR A 5 -4.31 14.28 11.49
N PRO A 6 -4.43 14.62 10.19
CA PRO A 6 -4.49 13.62 9.12
C PRO A 6 -3.28 12.66 9.14
N ALA A 7 -2.10 13.18 9.49
CA ALA A 7 -0.89 12.37 9.63
C ALA A 7 -0.99 11.35 10.77
N GLN A 8 -1.61 11.71 11.91
CA GLN A 8 -1.83 10.76 13.01
C GLN A 8 -2.81 9.64 12.61
N LYS A 9 -3.85 9.96 11.84
CA LYS A 9 -4.78 8.95 11.29
C LYS A 9 -4.09 8.05 10.28
N GLY A 10 -3.21 8.61 9.45
CA GLY A 10 -2.35 7.85 8.54
C GLY A 10 -1.41 6.91 9.31
N LEU A 11 -0.79 7.40 10.40
CA LEU A 11 0.07 6.60 11.27
C LEU A 11 -0.70 5.43 11.91
N LEU A 12 -1.90 5.69 12.45
CA LEU A 12 -2.75 4.64 13.02
C LEU A 12 -3.16 3.61 11.95
N THR A 13 -3.57 4.06 10.77
CA THR A 13 -3.95 3.17 9.66
C THR A 13 -2.78 2.32 9.21
N GLY A 14 -1.59 2.92 9.04
CA GLY A 14 -0.37 2.21 8.67
C GLY A 14 0.04 1.19 9.75
N ALA A 15 -0.02 1.57 11.02
CA ALA A 15 0.26 0.66 12.14
C ALA A 15 -0.70 -0.54 12.16
N LEU A 16 -2.01 -0.31 11.94
CA LEU A 16 -3.00 -1.38 11.83
C LEU A 16 -2.73 -2.30 10.64
N MET A 17 -2.36 -1.74 9.48
CA MET A 17 -1.99 -2.54 8.30
C MET A 17 -0.74 -3.39 8.55
N ILE A 18 0.28 -2.84 9.22
CA ILE A 18 1.48 -3.57 9.59
C ILE A 18 1.14 -4.68 10.58
N ALA A 19 0.34 -4.40 11.62
CA ALA A 19 -0.11 -5.40 12.58
C ALA A 19 -0.89 -6.54 11.90
N ALA A 20 -1.81 -6.21 10.99
CA ALA A 20 -2.54 -7.20 10.19
C ALA A 20 -1.62 -8.01 9.27
N SER A 21 -0.60 -7.38 8.68
CA SER A 21 0.41 -8.05 7.85
C SER A 21 1.24 -9.03 8.67
N LEU A 22 1.72 -8.63 9.84
CA LEU A 22 2.47 -9.49 10.76
C LEU A 22 1.61 -10.65 11.25
N PHE A 23 0.35 -10.38 11.61
CA PHE A 23 -0.61 -11.43 11.99
C PHE A 23 -0.79 -12.46 10.87
N SER A 24 -0.97 -12.01 9.63
CA SER A 24 -1.10 -12.89 8.47
C SER A 24 0.15 -13.74 8.24
N LEU A 25 1.34 -13.13 8.30
CA LEU A 25 2.60 -13.79 7.98
C LEU A 25 3.07 -14.75 9.07
N TYR A 26 2.92 -14.39 10.35
CA TYR A 26 3.46 -15.18 11.47
C TYR A 26 2.44 -16.07 12.17
N VAL A 27 1.18 -15.63 12.29
CA VAL A 27 0.13 -16.40 12.98
C VAL A 27 -0.58 -17.32 12.00
N LEU A 28 -1.08 -16.77 10.90
CA LEU A 28 -1.77 -17.55 9.87
C LEU A 28 -0.82 -18.28 8.93
N LYS A 29 0.48 -17.93 8.94
CA LYS A 29 1.51 -18.48 8.05
C LYS A 29 1.13 -18.38 6.57
N ASN A 30 0.37 -17.35 6.23
CA ASN A 30 -0.04 -17.09 4.86
C ASN A 30 1.17 -16.66 4.01
N PRO A 31 1.21 -17.03 2.73
CA PRO A 31 2.20 -16.47 1.82
C PRO A 31 2.00 -14.96 1.68
N VAL A 32 3.08 -14.26 1.29
CA VAL A 32 3.05 -12.81 1.06
C VAL A 32 1.91 -12.42 0.13
N GLU A 33 1.67 -13.19 -0.92
CA GLU A 33 0.65 -12.97 -1.97
C GLU A 33 -0.72 -13.60 -1.64
N SER A 34 -1.02 -13.85 -0.37
CA SER A 34 -2.31 -14.41 0.05
C SER A 34 -3.49 -13.45 -0.20
N TYR A 35 -4.69 -14.01 -0.35
CA TYR A 35 -5.96 -13.28 -0.35
C TYR A 35 -6.16 -12.39 0.89
N PHE A 36 -5.42 -12.63 1.98
CA PHE A 36 -5.40 -11.74 3.14
C PHE A 36 -4.98 -10.29 2.78
N GLN A 37 -4.24 -10.09 1.69
CA GLN A 37 -3.93 -8.76 1.18
C GLN A 37 -5.18 -7.89 0.93
N TYR A 38 -6.32 -8.48 0.54
CA TYR A 38 -7.57 -7.73 0.36
C TYR A 38 -8.11 -7.14 1.66
N ILE A 39 -7.85 -7.78 2.81
CA ILE A 39 -8.18 -7.24 4.13
C ILE A 39 -7.27 -6.04 4.42
N ILE A 40 -5.97 -6.15 4.13
CA ILE A 40 -5.02 -5.05 4.30
C ILE A 40 -5.43 -3.84 3.43
N TYR A 41 -5.85 -4.08 2.19
CA TYR A 41 -6.36 -3.02 1.30
C TYR A 41 -7.69 -2.44 1.77
N SER A 42 -8.54 -3.23 2.42
CA SER A 42 -9.78 -2.75 3.02
C SER A 42 -9.50 -1.83 4.22
N ILE A 43 -8.53 -2.17 5.07
CA ILE A 43 -8.07 -1.30 6.17
C ILE A 43 -7.51 0.01 5.61
N PHE A 44 -6.71 -0.07 4.56
CA PHE A 44 -6.16 1.11 3.88
C PHE A 44 -7.26 2.04 3.37
N CYS A 45 -8.21 1.49 2.61
CA CYS A 45 -9.34 2.25 2.06
C CYS A 45 -10.18 2.88 3.16
N PHE A 46 -10.53 2.09 4.18
CA PHE A 46 -11.30 2.56 5.33
C PHE A 46 -10.58 3.69 6.06
N GLY A 47 -9.27 3.58 6.30
CA GLY A 47 -8.49 4.62 6.98
C GLY A 47 -8.50 5.96 6.22
N ILE A 48 -8.39 5.92 4.88
CA ILE A 48 -8.47 7.13 4.04
C ILE A 48 -9.88 7.73 4.10
N VAL A 49 -10.91 6.93 3.84
CA VAL A 49 -12.31 7.41 3.84
C VAL A 49 -12.70 7.94 5.21
N PHE A 50 -12.34 7.23 6.28
CA PHE A 50 -12.58 7.65 7.65
C PHE A 50 -11.92 9.00 7.96
N SER A 51 -10.68 9.24 7.48
CA SER A 51 -10.01 10.51 7.74
C SER A 51 -10.76 11.71 7.13
N MET A 52 -11.28 11.54 5.92
CA MET A 52 -12.09 12.55 5.22
C MET A 52 -13.49 12.70 5.82
N VAL A 53 -14.14 11.62 6.23
CA VAL A 53 -15.46 11.66 6.88
C VAL A 53 -15.39 12.40 8.23
N VAL A 54 -14.35 12.14 9.02
CA VAL A 54 -14.13 12.89 10.26
C VAL A 54 -13.95 14.39 9.94
N TYR A 55 -13.14 14.73 8.94
CA TYR A 55 -13.00 16.13 8.50
C TYR A 55 -14.34 16.74 8.05
N TYR A 56 -15.15 16.00 7.28
CA TYR A 56 -16.50 16.44 6.87
C TYR A 56 -17.39 16.79 8.07
N ARG A 57 -17.27 16.05 9.18
CA ARG A 57 -18.09 16.24 10.40
C ARG A 57 -17.56 17.33 11.33
N THR A 58 -16.25 17.54 11.39
CA THR A 58 -15.63 18.45 12.37
C THR A 58 -15.16 19.78 11.79
N ALA A 59 -15.02 19.90 10.48
CA ALA A 59 -14.55 21.13 9.86
C ALA A 59 -15.63 22.22 9.90
N THR A 60 -15.25 23.37 10.46
CA THR A 60 -15.96 24.65 10.36
C THR A 60 -15.60 25.41 9.08
N ASP A 61 -14.51 25.03 8.42
CA ASP A 61 -14.02 25.65 7.19
C ASP A 61 -14.77 25.16 5.94
N LYS A 62 -14.54 25.84 4.80
CA LYS A 62 -15.16 25.53 3.51
C LYS A 62 -14.87 24.08 3.09
N LYS A 63 -15.93 23.27 2.97
CA LYS A 63 -15.85 21.84 2.57
C LYS A 63 -15.79 21.71 1.05
N SER A 64 -14.60 21.92 0.49
CA SER A 64 -14.31 21.81 -0.95
C SER A 64 -13.60 20.50 -1.29
N PHE A 65 -13.66 20.13 -2.58
CA PHE A 65 -12.93 18.98 -3.12
C PHE A 65 -11.43 19.03 -2.81
N ALA A 66 -10.81 20.19 -3.02
CA ALA A 66 -9.38 20.38 -2.75
C ALA A 66 -9.02 20.11 -1.28
N ASN A 67 -9.90 20.50 -0.35
CA ASN A 67 -9.69 20.25 1.07
C ASN A 67 -9.79 18.75 1.39
N PHE A 68 -10.84 18.05 0.92
CA PHE A 68 -10.94 16.60 1.09
C PHE A 68 -9.76 15.85 0.47
N PHE A 69 -9.35 16.24 -0.74
CA PHE A 69 -8.20 15.66 -1.41
C PHE A 69 -6.92 15.85 -0.60
N SER A 70 -6.69 17.05 -0.05
CA SER A 70 -5.53 17.33 0.81
C SER A 70 -5.51 16.47 2.08
N ILE A 71 -6.68 16.25 2.71
CA ILE A 71 -6.80 15.35 3.87
C ILE A 71 -6.48 13.90 3.49
N GLY A 72 -7.08 13.39 2.41
CA GLY A 72 -6.82 12.03 1.92
C GLY A 72 -5.36 11.84 1.55
N PHE A 73 -4.77 12.77 0.79
CA PHE A 73 -3.36 12.79 0.40
C PHE A 73 -2.41 12.69 1.59
N LYS A 74 -2.56 13.57 2.58
CA LYS A 74 -1.74 13.55 3.80
C LYS A 74 -1.89 12.24 4.58
N THR A 75 -3.06 11.61 4.51
CA THR A 75 -3.31 10.32 5.16
C THR A 75 -2.59 9.19 4.44
N PHE A 76 -2.82 9.03 3.12
CA PHE A 76 -2.29 7.88 2.40
C PHE A 76 -0.80 7.95 2.11
N VAL A 77 -0.20 9.15 2.00
CA VAL A 77 1.26 9.30 1.84
C VAL A 77 1.99 8.77 3.07
N VAL A 78 1.51 9.10 4.28
CA VAL A 78 2.08 8.57 5.53
C VAL A 78 1.98 7.05 5.56
N VAL A 79 0.82 6.50 5.21
CA VAL A 79 0.66 5.03 5.13
C VAL A 79 1.60 4.42 4.10
N SER A 80 1.76 5.05 2.92
CA SER A 80 2.64 4.56 1.86
C SER A 80 4.09 4.48 2.32
N LEU A 81 4.58 5.51 3.04
CA LEU A 81 5.92 5.52 3.60
C LEU A 81 6.10 4.43 4.68
N LEU A 82 5.10 4.23 5.54
CA LEU A 82 5.14 3.17 6.55
C LEU A 82 5.15 1.77 5.93
N MET A 83 4.34 1.54 4.90
CA MET A 83 4.31 0.27 4.18
C MET A 83 5.59 0.03 3.36
N ALA A 84 6.22 1.09 2.86
CA ALA A 84 7.54 1.02 2.23
C ALA A 84 8.63 0.62 3.23
N ALA A 85 8.63 1.25 4.41
CA ALA A 85 9.55 0.89 5.49
C ALA A 85 9.32 -0.55 5.97
N PHE A 86 8.06 -0.96 6.13
CA PHE A 86 7.72 -2.34 6.45
C PHE A 86 8.21 -3.33 5.38
N ALA A 87 7.99 -3.03 4.09
CA ALA A 87 8.47 -3.86 2.99
C ALA A 87 10.01 -3.96 3.00
N PHE A 88 10.71 -2.84 3.20
CA PHE A 88 12.16 -2.83 3.33
C PHE A 88 12.63 -3.75 4.46
N VAL A 89 12.08 -3.62 5.65
CA VAL A 89 12.43 -4.47 6.80
C VAL A 89 12.12 -5.94 6.49
N TYR A 90 10.89 -6.25 6.08
CA TYR A 90 10.46 -7.62 5.85
C TYR A 90 11.32 -8.34 4.80
N PHE A 91 11.55 -7.73 3.64
CA PHE A 91 12.32 -8.35 2.55
C PHE A 91 13.84 -8.30 2.76
N SER A 92 14.34 -7.44 3.66
CA SER A 92 15.75 -7.48 4.07
C SER A 92 16.05 -8.70 4.94
N PHE A 93 15.11 -9.11 5.80
CA PHE A 93 15.27 -10.27 6.67
C PHE A 93 14.78 -11.59 6.05
N ASN A 94 13.81 -11.53 5.12
CA ASN A 94 13.19 -12.73 4.54
C ASN A 94 13.50 -12.84 3.05
N THR A 95 14.60 -13.50 2.70
CA THR A 95 14.98 -13.73 1.30
C THR A 95 14.27 -14.93 0.67
N GLU A 96 13.62 -15.78 1.45
CA GLU A 96 12.94 -16.98 0.96
C GLU A 96 11.91 -16.66 -0.12
N PHE A 97 11.13 -15.59 0.07
CA PHE A 97 10.17 -15.14 -0.94
C PHE A 97 10.85 -14.73 -2.24
N ARG A 98 11.96 -13.96 -2.17
CA ARG A 98 12.77 -13.61 -3.35
C ARG A 98 13.26 -14.85 -4.07
N ASP A 99 13.87 -15.76 -3.34
CA ASP A 99 14.54 -16.92 -3.93
C ASP A 99 13.53 -17.87 -4.59
N LYS A 100 12.34 -18.04 -3.99
CA LYS A 100 11.22 -18.78 -4.60
C LYS A 100 10.71 -18.12 -5.89
N GLN A 101 10.47 -16.82 -5.89
CA GLN A 101 9.98 -16.11 -7.09
C GLN A 101 10.99 -16.15 -8.23
N ILE A 102 12.28 -16.00 -7.92
CA ILE A 102 13.34 -16.07 -8.93
C ILE A 102 13.45 -17.49 -9.51
N ALA A 103 13.43 -18.51 -8.65
CA ALA A 103 13.47 -19.90 -9.10
C ALA A 103 12.27 -20.27 -9.98
N GLU A 104 11.06 -19.82 -9.62
CA GLU A 104 9.87 -20.05 -10.43
C GLU A 104 9.94 -19.32 -11.77
N ASN A 105 10.39 -18.06 -11.79
CA ASN A 105 10.60 -17.32 -13.03
C ASN A 105 11.62 -18.03 -13.94
N SER A 106 12.74 -18.50 -13.40
CA SER A 106 13.71 -19.29 -14.16
C SER A 106 13.12 -20.58 -14.71
N ARG A 107 12.32 -21.29 -13.91
CA ARG A 107 11.61 -22.50 -14.36
C ARG A 107 10.71 -22.20 -15.56
N LEU A 108 9.97 -21.10 -15.52
CA LEU A 108 9.09 -20.68 -16.62
C LEU A 108 9.89 -20.33 -17.88
N LEU A 109 11.04 -19.65 -17.75
CA LEU A 109 11.90 -19.31 -18.91
C LEU A 109 12.51 -20.56 -19.56
N ILE A 110 12.91 -21.55 -18.75
CA ILE A 110 13.39 -22.84 -19.27
C ILE A 110 12.29 -23.53 -20.07
N LEU A 111 11.05 -23.54 -19.55
CA LEU A 111 9.90 -24.14 -20.23
C LEU A 111 9.53 -23.43 -21.54
N GLN A 112 9.79 -22.13 -21.66
CA GLN A 112 9.59 -21.38 -22.90
C GLN A 112 10.60 -21.77 -24.00
N GLY A 113 11.79 -22.28 -23.63
CA GLY A 113 12.78 -22.82 -24.56
C GLY A 113 13.48 -21.80 -25.47
N ASN A 114 13.19 -20.51 -25.30
CA ASN A 114 13.70 -19.40 -26.12
C ASN A 114 14.83 -18.60 -25.45
N HIS A 115 15.32 -19.05 -24.29
CA HIS A 115 16.40 -18.40 -23.55
C HIS A 115 17.59 -19.34 -23.37
N LEU A 116 18.80 -18.83 -23.56
CA LEU A 116 20.03 -19.57 -23.28
C LEU A 116 20.22 -19.74 -21.77
N PRO A 117 20.85 -20.84 -21.28
CA PRO A 117 21.11 -21.03 -19.86
C PRO A 117 21.89 -19.89 -19.19
N LYS A 118 22.76 -19.22 -19.94
CA LYS A 118 23.51 -18.05 -19.47
C LYS A 118 22.61 -16.85 -19.24
N GLU A 119 21.68 -16.58 -20.16
CA GLU A 119 20.74 -15.45 -20.07
C GLU A 119 19.84 -15.59 -18.84
N ILE A 120 19.39 -16.82 -18.54
CA ILE A 120 18.60 -17.11 -17.34
C ILE A 120 19.41 -16.81 -16.08
N LYS A 121 20.67 -17.26 -16.01
CA LYS A 121 21.55 -16.97 -14.85
C LYS A 121 21.84 -15.49 -14.68
N ASP A 122 22.10 -14.77 -15.77
CA ASP A 122 22.34 -13.32 -15.75
C ASP A 122 21.07 -12.58 -15.25
N GLN A 123 19.89 -13.04 -15.67
CA GLN A 123 18.61 -12.50 -15.22
C GLN A 123 18.34 -12.80 -13.74
N GLU A 124 18.64 -14.00 -13.24
CA GLU A 124 18.55 -14.34 -11.81
C GLU A 124 19.43 -13.42 -10.96
N ALA A 125 20.68 -13.21 -11.37
CA ALA A 125 21.62 -12.35 -10.68
C ALA A 125 21.13 -10.90 -10.63
N LEU A 126 20.60 -10.39 -11.76
CA LEU A 126 20.00 -9.07 -11.82
C LEU A 126 18.78 -8.97 -10.89
N GLN A 127 17.85 -9.93 -10.95
CA GLN A 127 16.67 -9.96 -10.10
C GLN A 127 17.04 -9.94 -8.62
N LYS A 128 18.01 -10.76 -8.19
CA LYS A 128 18.50 -10.75 -6.79
C LYS A 128 19.03 -9.39 -6.38
N LYS A 129 19.79 -8.73 -7.27
CA LYS A 129 20.40 -7.41 -7.01
C LYS A 129 19.35 -6.31 -6.87
N VAL A 130 18.32 -6.30 -7.72
CA VAL A 130 17.30 -5.22 -7.73
C VAL A 130 16.06 -5.54 -6.89
N PHE A 131 15.93 -6.76 -6.38
CA PHE A 131 14.72 -7.25 -5.72
C PHE A 131 14.21 -6.31 -4.62
N LEU A 132 15.07 -5.93 -3.69
CA LEU A 132 14.69 -5.10 -2.55
C LEU A 132 14.18 -3.73 -3.02
N THR A 133 14.92 -3.07 -3.91
CA THR A 133 14.51 -1.79 -4.51
C THR A 133 13.20 -1.92 -5.26
N MET A 134 13.01 -3.01 -6.01
CA MET A 134 11.79 -3.28 -6.76
C MET A 134 10.59 -3.45 -5.82
N MET A 135 10.71 -4.25 -4.75
CA MET A 135 9.61 -4.46 -3.80
C MET A 135 9.21 -3.17 -3.08
N ILE A 136 10.17 -2.36 -2.67
CA ILE A 136 9.90 -1.06 -2.04
C ILE A 136 9.22 -0.12 -3.03
N SER A 137 9.72 -0.04 -4.26
CA SER A 137 9.14 0.80 -5.32
C SER A 137 7.71 0.39 -5.62
N ILE A 138 7.46 -0.91 -5.82
CA ILE A 138 6.13 -1.47 -6.05
C ILE A 138 5.20 -1.14 -4.88
N SER A 139 5.67 -1.28 -3.63
CA SER A 139 4.89 -0.93 -2.44
C SER A 139 4.48 0.55 -2.47
N ILE A 140 5.44 1.47 -2.65
CA ILE A 140 5.19 2.91 -2.71
C ILE A 140 4.18 3.24 -3.83
N PHE A 141 4.47 2.86 -5.06
CA PHE A 141 3.61 3.20 -6.20
C PHE A 141 2.21 2.61 -6.04
N ARG A 142 2.09 1.37 -5.56
CA ARG A 142 0.79 0.73 -5.33
C ARG A 142 -0.07 1.53 -4.36
N TYR A 143 0.47 1.92 -3.20
CA TYR A 143 -0.28 2.67 -2.21
C TYR A 143 -0.53 4.12 -2.62
N LEU A 144 0.40 4.76 -3.34
CA LEU A 144 0.18 6.12 -3.86
C LEU A 144 -0.92 6.16 -4.93
N ILE A 145 -0.89 5.24 -5.91
CA ILE A 145 -1.91 5.18 -6.97
C ILE A 145 -3.27 4.83 -6.37
N LEU A 146 -3.35 3.77 -5.57
CA LEU A 146 -4.60 3.34 -4.95
C LEU A 146 -5.15 4.41 -4.00
N GLY A 147 -4.28 5.02 -3.19
CA GLY A 147 -4.65 6.10 -2.27
C GLY A 147 -5.18 7.32 -2.99
N ALA A 148 -4.55 7.71 -4.11
CA ALA A 148 -5.03 8.81 -4.95
C ALA A 148 -6.41 8.51 -5.53
N LEU A 149 -6.63 7.31 -6.09
CA LEU A 149 -7.94 6.90 -6.63
C LEU A 149 -9.05 6.95 -5.58
N ILE A 150 -8.82 6.33 -4.41
CA ILE A 150 -9.78 6.32 -3.30
C ILE A 150 -10.09 7.74 -2.84
N THR A 151 -9.05 8.58 -2.72
CA THR A 151 -9.18 9.97 -2.30
C THR A 151 -10.00 10.78 -3.30
N VAL A 152 -9.74 10.67 -4.60
CA VAL A 152 -10.50 11.37 -5.64
C VAL A 152 -11.97 10.98 -5.59
N ILE A 153 -12.26 9.67 -5.55
CA ILE A 153 -13.63 9.15 -5.51
C ILE A 153 -14.37 9.71 -4.29
N ALA A 154 -13.81 9.51 -3.09
CA ALA A 154 -14.47 9.91 -1.86
C ALA A 154 -14.54 11.44 -1.69
N ALA A 155 -13.52 12.19 -2.10
CA ALA A 155 -13.56 13.66 -2.11
C ALA A 155 -14.66 14.16 -3.06
N GLY A 156 -14.83 13.54 -4.23
CA GLY A 156 -15.91 13.84 -5.17
C GLY A 156 -17.29 13.64 -4.55
N PHE A 157 -17.53 12.47 -3.93
CA PHE A 157 -18.78 12.18 -3.24
C PHE A 157 -19.07 13.14 -2.08
N LEU A 158 -18.09 13.40 -1.20
CA LEU A 158 -18.26 14.27 -0.03
C LEU A 158 -18.47 15.74 -0.42
N SER A 159 -17.82 16.20 -1.49
CA SER A 159 -18.00 17.56 -2.00
C SER A 159 -19.38 17.76 -2.59
N LYS A 160 -19.88 16.79 -3.37
CA LYS A 160 -21.24 16.85 -3.94
C LYS A 160 -22.30 16.85 -2.85
N LYS A 161 -22.14 16.02 -1.82
CA LYS A 161 -23.06 16.00 -0.67
C LYS A 161 -23.14 17.37 0.02
N ASN A 162 -22.00 18.04 0.21
CA ASN A 162 -21.97 19.36 0.82
C ASN A 162 -22.70 20.44 0.01
N SER A 163 -22.75 20.32 -1.32
CA SER A 163 -23.45 21.27 -2.19
C SER A 163 -24.96 21.03 -2.31
N GLY A 164 -25.48 19.90 -1.82
CA GLY A 164 -26.90 19.54 -1.91
C GLY A 164 -27.72 19.79 -0.64
N ASP A 165 -27.06 20.14 0.47
CA ASP A 165 -27.68 20.43 1.78
C ASP A 165 -27.80 21.96 2.03
N GLY A 166 -27.75 22.79 0.98
CA GLY A 166 -27.94 24.25 1.03
C GLY A 166 -28.98 24.70 0.03
#